data_AF-A0A0B8Q388-F1
#
_entry.id   AF-A0A0B8Q388-F1
#
_cell.length_a   1.000
_cell.length_b   1.000
_cell.length_c   1.000
_cell.angle_alpha   90.00
_cell.angle_beta   90.00
_cell.angle_gamma   90.00
#
_symmetry.space_group_name_H-M   'P 1'
#
loop_
_entity.id
_entity.type
_entity.pdbx_description
1 polymer ?
#
loop_
_entity_poly.entity_id
_entity_poly.type
_entity_poly.pdbx_seq_one_letter_code
_entity_poly.pdbx_strand_id
1 'polypeptide(L)'
;MKKSLIALSLLAVTSSAFAAHTPSKEVQQLDQNMAQLETVTDAEMLVNIDTDPNFEQVEVSGIIVAEHHEMYISRKLAKKMDLEKVRKFFVYDMHDLDTLSVKIAERIDADQPDYFSVDLYKNYIGDSGVYHYVARVYEYK
;
A
#
# COMPACT_ATOMS: atom_id res chain seq x y z
N MET A 1 53.96 69.72 -3.95
CA MET A 1 52.58 70.23 -4.10
C MET A 1 52.38 70.74 -5.52
N LYS A 2 51.48 70.10 -6.29
CA LYS A 2 50.73 70.61 -7.44
C LYS A 2 49.86 69.46 -8.00
N LYS A 3 48.53 69.60 -7.87
CA LYS A 3 47.46 69.43 -8.89
C LYS A 3 47.46 68.09 -9.68
N SER A 4 46.40 67.27 -9.79
CA SER A 4 44.97 67.57 -9.96
C SER A 4 44.14 66.25 -10.08
N LEU A 5 42.85 66.34 -9.72
CA LEU A 5 41.62 65.76 -10.34
C LEU A 5 41.55 64.22 -10.55
N ILE A 6 40.77 63.47 -9.77
CA ILE A 6 39.32 63.16 -9.91
C ILE A 6 38.95 62.62 -11.31
N ALA A 7 38.63 61.32 -11.35
CA ALA A 7 37.63 60.76 -12.26
C ALA A 7 36.70 59.87 -11.45
N LEU A 8 35.44 60.31 -11.40
CA LEU A 8 34.32 59.76 -10.65
C LEU A 8 33.56 58.80 -11.59
N SER A 9 33.52 57.51 -11.28
CA SER A 9 32.68 56.55 -12.02
C SER A 9 31.64 55.95 -11.07
N LEU A 10 30.40 56.07 -11.51
CA LEU A 10 29.13 55.80 -10.84
C LEU A 10 29.05 54.39 -10.23
N LEU A 11 28.71 54.29 -8.94
CA LEU A 11 28.05 53.11 -8.40
C LEU A 11 26.54 53.30 -8.58
N ALA A 12 26.02 52.66 -9.62
CA ALA A 12 24.59 52.54 -9.86
C ALA A 12 23.95 51.62 -8.80
N VAL A 13 22.87 52.10 -8.21
CA VAL A 13 21.99 51.33 -7.32
C VAL A 13 21.24 50.30 -8.15
N THR A 14 21.37 49.01 -7.83
CA THR A 14 20.40 48.00 -8.27
C THR A 14 19.98 47.15 -7.09
N SER A 15 18.84 47.50 -6.51
CA SER A 15 18.01 46.60 -5.72
C SER A 15 17.37 45.58 -6.66
N SER A 16 17.63 44.29 -6.43
CA SER A 16 16.78 43.19 -6.89
C SER A 16 17.03 42.00 -5.95
N ALA A 17 16.14 41.83 -4.97
CA ALA A 17 15.01 40.91 -5.02
C ALA A 17 15.45 39.48 -4.69
N PHE A 18 15.13 39.04 -3.46
CA PHE A 18 15.14 37.63 -3.09
C PHE A 18 14.25 36.86 -4.08
N ALA A 19 14.86 36.02 -4.91
CA ALA A 19 14.13 35.06 -5.73
C ALA A 19 13.54 34.00 -4.79
N ALA A 20 12.26 34.13 -4.46
CA ALA A 20 11.47 33.02 -3.97
C ALA A 20 11.49 31.95 -5.07
N HIS A 21 12.13 30.83 -4.80
CA HIS A 21 12.20 29.71 -5.72
C HIS A 21 10.83 29.03 -5.75
N THR A 22 9.93 29.53 -6.58
CA THR A 22 8.73 28.79 -6.97
C THR A 22 9.21 27.62 -7.83
N PRO A 23 8.98 26.35 -7.44
CA PRO A 23 9.39 25.22 -8.26
C PRO A 23 8.76 25.37 -9.65
N SER A 24 9.56 25.17 -10.69
CA SER A 24 9.07 25.30 -12.06
C SER A 24 7.97 24.26 -12.31
N LYS A 25 7.07 24.54 -13.27
CA LYS A 25 6.02 23.58 -13.66
C LYS A 25 6.60 22.21 -14.05
N GLU A 26 7.84 22.16 -14.54
CA GLU A 26 8.53 20.91 -14.86
C GLU A 26 8.89 20.10 -13.62
N VAL A 27 9.33 20.74 -12.53
CA VAL A 27 9.60 20.07 -11.25
C VAL A 27 8.31 19.56 -10.63
N GLN A 28 7.23 20.35 -10.67
CA GLN A 28 5.91 19.91 -10.19
C GLN A 28 5.34 18.74 -11.01
N GLN A 29 5.54 18.74 -12.33
CA GLN A 29 5.16 17.63 -13.20
C GLN A 29 6.01 16.38 -12.94
N LEU A 30 7.31 16.55 -12.69
CA LEU A 30 8.19 15.45 -12.32
C LEU A 30 7.76 14.84 -10.98
N ASP A 31 7.47 15.65 -9.97
CA ASP A 31 6.97 15.18 -8.66
C ASP A 31 5.61 14.50 -8.78
N GLN A 32 4.70 15.00 -9.62
CA GLN A 32 3.42 14.31 -9.91
C GLN A 32 3.61 12.98 -10.63
N ASN A 33 4.60 12.88 -11.52
CA ASN A 33 4.93 11.62 -12.21
C ASN A 33 5.63 10.64 -11.25
N MET A 34 6.46 11.14 -10.32
CA MET A 34 7.08 10.34 -9.26
C MET A 34 6.06 9.85 -8.23
N ALA A 35 5.10 10.69 -7.83
CA ALA A 35 4.01 10.30 -6.95
C ALA A 35 3.08 9.24 -7.61
N GLN A 36 2.91 9.30 -8.93
CA GLN A 36 2.22 8.25 -9.70
C GLN A 36 3.00 6.94 -9.71
N LEU A 37 4.34 6.96 -9.72
CA LEU A 37 5.16 5.75 -9.60
C LEU A 37 5.11 5.14 -8.19
N GLU A 38 5.07 5.97 -7.13
CA GLU A 38 4.87 5.51 -5.75
C GLU A 38 3.46 4.94 -5.50
N THR A 39 2.44 5.40 -6.22
CA THR A 39 1.08 4.85 -6.11
C THR A 39 0.86 3.59 -6.96
N VAL A 40 1.74 3.30 -7.92
CA VAL A 40 1.66 2.07 -8.74
C VAL A 40 2.31 0.87 -8.04
N THR A 41 3.08 1.07 -6.98
CA THR A 41 3.79 -0.02 -6.30
C THR A 41 2.88 -0.95 -5.48
N ASP A 42 1.68 -0.50 -5.09
CA ASP A 42 0.66 -1.36 -4.47
C ASP A 42 -0.21 -2.11 -5.50
N ALA A 43 -0.32 -1.58 -6.72
CA ALA A 43 -1.16 -2.15 -7.79
C ALA A 43 -0.45 -3.25 -8.59
N GLU A 44 0.90 -3.30 -8.56
CA GLU A 44 1.70 -4.30 -9.28
C GLU A 44 1.96 -5.59 -8.49
N MET A 45 1.53 -5.67 -7.23
CA MET A 45 1.37 -6.95 -6.53
C MET A 45 0.05 -7.64 -6.95
N LEU A 46 -0.21 -7.68 -8.26
CA LEU A 46 -1.22 -8.57 -8.85
C LEU A 46 -0.67 -10.00 -8.80
N VAL A 47 -0.63 -10.54 -7.58
CA VAL A 47 -0.36 -11.95 -7.37
C VAL A 47 -1.50 -12.71 -8.03
N ASN A 48 -1.22 -13.29 -9.19
CA ASN A 48 -2.07 -14.33 -9.75
C ASN A 48 -1.86 -15.59 -8.91
N ILE A 49 -2.44 -15.61 -7.70
CA ILE A 49 -2.46 -16.79 -6.82
C ILE A 49 -3.03 -18.01 -7.58
N ASP A 50 -3.88 -17.75 -8.58
CA ASP A 50 -4.48 -18.79 -9.42
C ASP A 50 -3.56 -19.27 -10.57
N THR A 51 -2.44 -18.58 -10.88
CA THR A 51 -1.50 -18.97 -11.96
C THR A 51 -0.06 -19.22 -11.50
N ASP A 52 0.35 -18.71 -10.34
CA ASP A 52 1.69 -18.93 -9.80
C ASP A 52 1.71 -20.24 -8.96
N PRO A 53 2.45 -21.28 -9.40
CA PRO A 53 2.48 -22.57 -8.72
C PRO A 53 3.20 -22.53 -7.37
N ASN A 54 3.89 -21.44 -7.02
CA ASN A 54 4.65 -21.32 -5.78
C ASN A 54 3.79 -20.90 -4.59
N PHE A 55 2.52 -20.53 -4.82
CA PHE A 55 1.60 -20.25 -3.73
C PHE A 55 1.04 -21.54 -3.15
N GLU A 56 1.34 -21.76 -1.88
CA GLU A 56 0.74 -22.83 -1.08
C GLU A 56 -0.41 -22.26 -0.26
N GLN A 57 -1.60 -22.85 -0.39
CA GLN A 57 -2.70 -22.54 0.52
C GLN A 57 -2.40 -23.11 1.91
N VAL A 58 -2.57 -22.30 2.94
CA VAL A 58 -2.36 -22.68 4.34
C VAL A 58 -3.59 -22.40 5.17
N GLU A 59 -3.67 -23.04 6.33
CA GLU A 59 -4.78 -22.86 7.26
C GLU A 59 -4.71 -21.49 7.95
N VAL A 60 -5.85 -20.84 8.06
CA VAL A 60 -6.01 -19.58 8.79
C VAL A 60 -6.01 -19.92 10.28
N SER A 61 -5.21 -19.20 11.06
CA SER A 61 -5.11 -19.35 12.51
C SER A 61 -4.92 -17.99 13.18
N GLY A 62 -4.75 -17.95 14.50
CA GLY A 62 -4.51 -16.72 15.24
C GLY A 62 -5.77 -15.90 15.48
N ILE A 63 -5.63 -14.56 15.47
CA ILE A 63 -6.65 -13.61 15.94
C ILE A 63 -7.97 -13.71 15.17
N ILE A 64 -7.94 -13.98 13.86
CA ILE A 64 -9.14 -14.16 13.02
C ILE A 64 -10.02 -15.30 13.57
N VAL A 65 -9.40 -16.41 13.94
CA VAL A 65 -10.11 -17.60 14.46
C VAL A 65 -10.41 -17.45 15.95
N ALA A 66 -9.69 -16.61 16.68
CA ALA A 66 -9.94 -16.40 18.11
C ALA A 66 -11.07 -15.40 18.36
N GLU A 67 -11.03 -14.24 17.70
CA GLU A 67 -11.90 -13.10 18.00
C GLU A 67 -13.13 -13.06 17.09
N HIS A 68 -12.99 -13.45 15.83
CA HIS A 68 -14.07 -13.36 14.83
C HIS A 68 -14.72 -14.72 14.51
N HIS A 69 -14.54 -15.72 15.37
CA HIS A 69 -14.99 -17.10 15.14
C HIS A 69 -16.49 -17.26 14.87
N GLU A 70 -17.33 -16.35 15.38
CA GLU A 70 -18.78 -16.39 15.16
C GLU A 70 -19.17 -15.99 13.72
N MET A 71 -18.38 -15.10 13.10
CA MET A 71 -18.61 -14.63 11.72
C MET A 71 -17.72 -15.37 10.70
N TYR A 72 -16.62 -15.95 11.15
CA TYR A 72 -15.67 -16.66 10.30
C TYR A 72 -16.21 -18.02 9.87
N ILE A 73 -16.42 -18.19 8.57
CA ILE A 73 -16.88 -19.44 7.97
C ILE A 73 -16.00 -19.88 6.81
N SER A 74 -15.99 -21.18 6.52
CA SER A 74 -15.34 -21.66 5.30
C SER A 74 -16.13 -21.27 4.05
N ARG A 75 -15.46 -21.04 2.92
CA ARG A 75 -16.11 -20.83 1.61
C ARG A 75 -17.07 -21.95 1.22
N LYS A 76 -16.77 -23.19 1.62
CA LYS A 76 -17.65 -24.35 1.40
C LYS A 76 -18.96 -24.21 2.18
N LEU A 77 -18.89 -23.76 3.43
CA LEU A 77 -20.06 -23.50 4.26
C LEU A 77 -20.87 -22.32 3.73
N ALA A 78 -20.22 -21.22 3.38
CA ALA A 78 -20.89 -20.05 2.76
C ALA A 78 -21.69 -20.45 1.51
N LYS A 79 -21.10 -21.28 0.64
CA LYS A 79 -21.79 -21.82 -0.54
C LYS A 79 -22.95 -22.74 -0.17
N LYS A 80 -22.83 -23.54 0.88
CA LYS A 80 -23.90 -24.43 1.36
C LYS A 80 -25.07 -23.66 1.96
N MET A 81 -24.80 -22.51 2.58
CA MET A 81 -25.78 -21.58 3.13
C MET A 81 -26.40 -20.65 2.07
N ASP A 82 -25.90 -20.69 0.83
CA ASP A 82 -26.31 -19.83 -0.28
C ASP A 82 -26.15 -18.33 0.02
N LEU A 83 -25.07 -17.98 0.72
CA LEU A 83 -24.79 -16.58 1.09
C LEU A 83 -24.37 -15.73 -0.11
N GLU A 84 -24.81 -14.49 -0.13
CA GLU A 84 -24.48 -13.54 -1.19
C GLU A 84 -23.09 -12.96 -0.95
N LYS A 85 -22.20 -13.01 -1.95
CA LYS A 85 -20.90 -12.34 -1.87
C LYS A 85 -21.06 -10.85 -2.09
N VAL A 86 -20.83 -10.05 -1.06
CA VAL A 86 -20.97 -8.59 -1.14
C VAL A 86 -19.64 -7.89 -1.37
N ARG A 87 -18.52 -8.50 -0.95
CA ARG A 87 -17.18 -7.95 -1.16
C ARG A 87 -16.13 -9.04 -1.33
N LYS A 88 -15.07 -8.68 -2.06
CA LYS A 88 -13.83 -9.44 -2.17
C LYS A 88 -12.66 -8.46 -2.11
N PHE A 89 -11.67 -8.75 -1.28
CA PHE A 89 -10.43 -8.00 -1.25
C PHE A 89 -9.25 -8.89 -0.90
N PHE A 90 -8.05 -8.33 -1.05
CA PHE A 90 -6.80 -9.00 -0.72
C PHE A 90 -6.08 -8.22 0.37
N VAL A 91 -5.43 -8.94 1.26
CA VAL A 91 -4.54 -8.38 2.29
C VAL A 91 -3.17 -9.04 2.12
N TYR A 92 -2.11 -8.25 2.24
CA TYR A 92 -0.74 -8.65 1.99
C TYR A 92 0.13 -8.36 3.21
N ASP A 93 1.05 -9.27 3.48
CA ASP A 93 2.11 -9.05 4.44
C ASP A 93 3.37 -9.84 4.05
N MET A 94 4.52 -9.29 4.39
CA MET A 94 5.82 -9.94 4.21
C MET A 94 6.31 -10.31 5.61
N HIS A 95 6.77 -11.54 5.78
CA HIS A 95 7.36 -12.05 7.02
C HIS A 95 6.40 -12.35 8.17
N ASP A 96 5.29 -11.61 8.35
CA ASP A 96 4.48 -11.73 9.58
C ASP A 96 2.99 -12.03 9.34
N LEU A 97 2.60 -13.24 9.74
CA LEU A 97 1.21 -13.68 9.69
C LEU A 97 0.32 -12.98 10.74
N ASP A 98 0.88 -12.56 11.87
CA ASP A 98 0.12 -11.88 12.92
C ASP A 98 -0.28 -10.47 12.44
N THR A 99 0.66 -9.73 11.85
CA THR A 99 0.36 -8.44 11.22
C THR A 99 -0.67 -8.56 10.10
N LEU A 100 -0.58 -9.60 9.24
CA LEU A 100 -1.61 -9.88 8.24
C LEU A 100 -2.99 -10.07 8.90
N SER A 101 -3.03 -10.82 9.98
CA SER A 101 -4.28 -11.16 10.67
C SER A 101 -4.91 -9.95 11.36
N VAL A 102 -4.10 -9.05 11.94
CA VAL A 102 -4.56 -7.76 12.49
C VAL A 102 -5.17 -6.89 11.39
N LYS A 103 -4.51 -6.76 10.23
CA LYS A 103 -5.05 -5.98 9.08
C LYS A 103 -6.40 -6.51 8.58
N ILE A 104 -6.57 -7.84 8.58
CA ILE A 104 -7.85 -8.46 8.23
C ILE A 104 -8.91 -8.12 9.29
N ALA A 105 -8.58 -8.30 10.58
CA ALA A 105 -9.48 -8.01 11.69
C ALA A 105 -9.96 -6.56 11.69
N GLU A 106 -9.04 -5.59 11.59
CA GLU A 106 -9.36 -4.16 11.51
C GLU A 106 -10.36 -3.84 10.40
N ARG A 107 -10.22 -4.52 9.25
CA ARG A 107 -11.10 -4.31 8.12
C ARG A 107 -12.47 -4.97 8.31
N ILE A 108 -12.51 -6.18 8.85
CA ILE A 108 -13.76 -6.87 9.18
C ILE A 108 -14.55 -6.10 10.25
N ASP A 109 -13.88 -5.55 11.26
CA ASP A 109 -14.50 -4.73 12.29
C ASP A 109 -15.11 -3.45 11.72
N ALA A 110 -14.46 -2.86 10.72
CA ALA A 110 -14.96 -1.67 10.02
C ALA A 110 -16.12 -1.98 9.07
N ASP A 111 -16.04 -3.10 8.33
CA ASP A 111 -17.03 -3.47 7.31
C ASP A 111 -18.28 -4.15 7.94
N GLN A 112 -18.16 -4.74 9.14
CA GLN A 112 -19.21 -5.48 9.87
C GLN A 112 -20.05 -6.41 8.99
N PRO A 113 -19.44 -7.39 8.30
CA PRO A 113 -20.19 -8.36 7.50
C PRO A 113 -20.95 -9.36 8.38
N ASP A 114 -22.02 -9.97 7.84
CA ASP A 114 -22.73 -11.04 8.56
C ASP A 114 -21.84 -12.28 8.70
N TYR A 115 -21.08 -12.58 7.65
CA TYR A 115 -20.05 -13.61 7.66
C TYR A 115 -18.87 -13.23 6.76
N PHE A 116 -17.71 -13.82 7.01
CA PHE A 116 -16.57 -13.72 6.11
C PHE A 116 -15.78 -15.03 6.02
N SER A 117 -14.99 -15.16 4.97
CA SER A 117 -14.06 -16.28 4.78
C SER A 117 -12.72 -15.78 4.28
N VAL A 118 -11.67 -16.52 4.60
CA VAL A 118 -10.30 -16.19 4.22
C VAL A 118 -9.66 -17.41 3.57
N ASP A 119 -9.18 -17.25 2.35
CA ASP A 119 -8.22 -18.17 1.76
C ASP A 119 -6.82 -17.58 1.95
N LEU A 120 -5.99 -18.20 2.79
CA LEU A 120 -4.64 -17.76 3.08
C LEU A 120 -3.63 -18.53 2.24
N TYR A 121 -2.71 -17.81 1.62
CA TYR A 121 -1.65 -18.35 0.81
C TYR A 121 -0.30 -17.84 1.29
N LYS A 122 0.72 -18.69 1.20
CA LYS A 122 2.12 -18.29 1.38
C LYS A 122 2.92 -18.61 0.12
N ASN A 123 3.90 -17.78 -0.19
CA ASN A 123 4.88 -18.04 -1.24
C ASN A 123 6.29 -17.80 -0.68
N TYR A 124 7.21 -18.72 -0.96
CA TYR A 124 8.60 -18.61 -0.55
C TYR A 124 9.41 -17.86 -1.61
N ILE A 125 10.10 -16.79 -1.22
CA ILE A 125 10.86 -15.99 -2.19
C ILE A 125 12.30 -16.48 -2.28
N GLY A 126 12.62 -17.21 -3.35
CA GLY A 126 14.01 -17.55 -3.74
C GLY A 126 14.84 -18.09 -2.58
N ASP A 127 16.05 -17.56 -2.37
CA ASP A 127 16.92 -17.94 -1.23
C ASP A 127 16.85 -16.94 -0.06
N SER A 128 15.80 -16.10 -0.01
CA SER A 128 15.73 -15.00 0.96
C SER A 128 15.44 -15.44 2.40
N GLY A 129 14.91 -16.66 2.60
CA GLY A 129 14.40 -17.10 3.89
C GLY A 129 13.05 -16.45 4.27
N VAL A 130 12.38 -15.79 3.32
CA VAL A 130 11.17 -14.98 3.56
C VAL A 130 9.96 -15.60 2.88
N TYR A 131 8.83 -15.60 3.61
CA TYR A 131 7.52 -15.87 3.06
C TYR A 131 6.74 -14.59 2.80
N HIS A 132 6.08 -14.54 1.65
CA HIS A 132 5.01 -13.59 1.34
C HIS A 132 3.69 -14.24 1.69
N TYR A 133 2.88 -13.55 2.47
CA TYR A 133 1.54 -13.98 2.81
C TYR A 133 0.50 -13.15 2.05
N VAL A 134 -0.48 -13.85 1.50
CA VAL A 134 -1.60 -13.24 0.78
C VAL A 134 -2.89 -13.86 1.30
N ALA A 135 -3.75 -13.04 1.87
CA ALA A 135 -5.09 -13.43 2.26
C ALA A 135 -6.10 -12.92 1.23
N ARG A 136 -6.89 -13.83 0.66
CA ARG A 136 -8.05 -13.51 -0.16
C ARG A 136 -9.29 -13.58 0.72
N VAL A 137 -9.89 -12.43 1.00
CA VAL A 137 -11.03 -12.31 1.91
C VAL A 137 -12.31 -12.12 1.12
N TYR A 138 -13.36 -12.82 1.53
CA TYR A 138 -14.72 -12.69 1.01
C TYR A 138 -15.67 -12.35 2.15
N GLU A 139 -16.52 -11.36 1.92
CA GLU A 139 -17.59 -10.98 2.85
C GLU A 139 -18.95 -11.39 2.28
N TYR A 140 -19.84 -11.71 3.20
CA TYR A 140 -21.15 -12.27 2.89
C TYR A 140 -22.28 -11.56 3.64
N LYS A 141 -23.47 -11.63 3.04
CA LYS A 141 -24.77 -11.40 3.67
C LYS A 141 -25.63 -12.64 3.53
#